data_AF-A0A5C5UPR8-F1
#
_entry.id   AF-A0A5C5UPR8-F1
#
_cell.length_a   1.000
_cell.length_b   1.000
_cell.length_c   1.000
_cell.angle_alpha   90.00
_cell.angle_beta   90.00
_cell.angle_gamma   90.00
#
_symmetry.space_group_name_H-M   'P 1'
#
loop_
_entity.id
_entity.type
_entity.pdbx_description
1 polymer ?
#
loop_
_entity_poly.entity_id
_entity_poly.type
_entity_poly.pdbx_seq_one_letter_code
_entity_poly.pdbx_strand_id
1 'polypeptide(L)'
;MKIKGKYLDTSTGADSKKNLLIGEKSLNKFEITTDNPEVSTVKIRETISSISSANISKSSKDTKIKLKADKYYKVLVKIPKDPGDDKTTITVTYDGKFKKEIPVTLTGVQKKLPPEEAKQVMKDLYGSIIKTYQDLGVEYNWTKMNNPPDFDILRPELLKYATPNLTDGTLKTIADDMYCQCDFIVTPGVDFDIRFDIHENSANKLVASSIQFEDLLTYNGETIYFTAIKKNGKWRLDSWDSVSPADENMNVTWKEYEKYSHNTAKLINEVMDGGRKVYIISDSSGIGIQGVYADSTEIVLDVPNEWLPPEYQQSSVSGLNGDWLIQEGKTGELSISNETGQSFDFTIHVEGGGHVGDIEGTSTIDGSTAVFQDEVGCTINFSFDGEEVSIAESYECTYWHGMAINFDGMYKKE
;
A
#
# COMPACT_ATOMS: atom_id res chain seq x y z
N MET A 1 -65.47 18.47 8.15
CA MET A 1 -64.33 19.41 7.98
C MET A 1 -63.45 18.86 6.85
N LYS A 2 -63.30 19.57 5.72
CA LYS A 2 -62.43 19.17 4.60
C LYS A 2 -61.09 19.90 4.73
N ILE A 3 -60.01 19.17 4.96
CA ILE A 3 -58.65 19.72 4.97
C ILE A 3 -58.15 19.73 3.52
N LYS A 4 -57.68 20.88 3.01
CA LYS A 4 -57.00 21.00 1.71
C LYS A 4 -55.53 21.37 1.98
N GLY A 5 -54.61 20.48 1.63
CA GLY A 5 -53.17 20.76 1.61
C GLY A 5 -52.72 21.19 0.21
N LYS A 6 -51.72 22.09 0.13
CA LYS A 6 -51.00 22.41 -1.10
C LYS A 6 -49.53 22.05 -0.93
N TYR A 7 -48.98 21.36 -1.94
CA TYR A 7 -47.57 21.12 -2.14
C TYR A 7 -47.01 22.27 -3.00
N LEU A 8 -45.83 22.78 -2.68
CA LEU A 8 -45.13 23.78 -3.47
C LEU A 8 -43.69 23.33 -3.67
N ASP A 9 -43.32 23.04 -4.91
CA ASP A 9 -41.93 22.82 -5.30
C ASP A 9 -41.25 24.18 -5.46
N THR A 10 -40.25 24.45 -4.62
CA THR A 10 -39.56 25.75 -4.59
C THR A 10 -38.49 25.91 -5.68
N SER A 11 -38.15 24.83 -6.40
CA SER A 11 -37.22 24.87 -7.53
C SER A 11 -37.92 25.20 -8.85
N THR A 12 -39.19 24.81 -8.99
CA THR A 12 -39.97 24.98 -10.23
C THR A 12 -41.13 25.97 -10.11
N GLY A 13 -41.55 26.33 -8.89
CA GLY A 13 -42.67 27.25 -8.63
C GLY A 13 -44.04 26.71 -9.03
N ALA A 14 -44.15 25.45 -9.44
CA ALA A 14 -45.38 24.86 -9.97
C ALA A 14 -46.28 24.28 -8.85
N ASP A 15 -47.54 24.74 -8.83
CA ASP A 15 -48.61 24.26 -7.95
C ASP A 15 -49.14 22.90 -8.46
N SER A 16 -48.81 21.77 -7.84
CA SER A 16 -49.48 20.50 -8.14
C SER A 16 -50.64 20.26 -7.17
N LYS A 17 -51.87 20.35 -7.67
CA LYS A 17 -53.09 20.08 -6.89
C LYS A 17 -53.42 18.59 -6.94
N LYS A 18 -53.24 17.87 -5.83
CA LYS A 18 -53.86 16.54 -5.63
C LYS A 18 -54.83 16.60 -4.45
N ASN A 19 -56.08 16.20 -4.69
CA ASN A 19 -57.11 16.12 -3.65
C ASN A 19 -56.98 14.81 -2.88
N LEU A 20 -56.77 14.88 -1.57
CA LEU A 20 -56.91 13.75 -0.65
C LEU A 20 -58.30 13.82 -0.01
N LEU A 21 -59.18 12.88 -0.35
CA LEU A 21 -60.42 12.61 0.38
C LEU A 21 -60.13 11.59 1.47
N ILE A 22 -60.53 11.88 2.70
CA ILE A 22 -60.46 10.94 3.84
C ILE A 22 -61.85 10.84 4.49
N GLY A 23 -62.30 9.60 4.66
CA GLY A 23 -63.34 9.14 5.59
C GLY A 23 -63.28 7.61 5.55
N GLU A 24 -62.84 6.92 6.60
CA GLU A 24 -63.60 6.63 7.82
C GLU A 24 -62.82 6.82 9.15
N LYS A 25 -63.57 6.68 10.25
CA LYS A 25 -63.48 7.31 11.57
C LYS A 25 -62.41 6.79 12.55
N SER A 26 -61.30 6.19 12.10
CA SER A 26 -60.36 5.53 13.02
C SER A 26 -58.85 5.70 12.75
N LEU A 27 -58.40 6.77 12.07
CA LEU A 27 -56.95 6.97 11.85
C LEU A 27 -56.45 8.40 12.13
N ASN A 28 -55.69 8.52 13.23
CA ASN A 28 -54.88 9.67 13.66
C ASN A 28 -53.56 9.77 12.86
N LYS A 29 -53.58 10.09 11.56
CA LYS A 29 -52.36 10.11 10.74
C LYS A 29 -52.33 11.23 9.70
N PHE A 30 -51.28 12.05 9.74
CA PHE A 30 -50.91 12.96 8.66
C PHE A 30 -49.56 12.47 8.10
N GLU A 31 -49.48 12.24 6.79
CA GLU A 31 -48.33 11.61 6.13
C GLU A 31 -47.81 12.55 5.05
N ILE A 32 -46.53 12.90 5.16
CA ILE A 32 -45.82 13.69 4.14
C ILE A 32 -44.79 12.74 3.53
N THR A 33 -44.88 12.55 2.23
CA THR A 33 -43.88 11.87 1.39
C THR A 33 -43.25 12.91 0.49
N THR A 34 -41.92 12.87 0.36
CA THR A 34 -41.16 13.67 -0.59
C THR A 34 -40.16 12.78 -1.28
N ASP A 35 -40.08 12.92 -2.60
CA ASP A 35 -39.17 12.15 -3.45
C ASP A 35 -37.83 12.91 -3.61
N ASN A 36 -37.75 14.13 -3.08
CA ASN A 36 -36.60 15.03 -3.15
C ASN A 36 -36.11 15.41 -1.73
N PRO A 37 -34.84 15.12 -1.38
CA PRO A 37 -34.26 15.45 -0.07
C PRO A 37 -33.96 16.95 0.11
N GLU A 38 -33.92 17.73 -0.97
CA GLU A 38 -33.67 19.16 -0.92
C GLU A 38 -34.98 19.94 -0.75
N VAL A 39 -35.32 20.18 0.53
CA VAL A 39 -36.37 21.11 1.01
C VAL A 39 -37.82 20.70 0.70
N SER A 40 -38.55 20.26 1.72
CA SER A 40 -40.01 20.11 1.69
C SER A 40 -40.65 21.01 2.73
N THR A 41 -41.20 22.16 2.33
CA THR A 41 -41.93 23.03 3.26
C THR A 41 -43.38 22.56 3.37
N VAL A 42 -43.83 22.22 4.59
CA VAL A 42 -45.24 21.85 4.82
C VAL A 42 -45.95 22.91 5.64
N LYS A 43 -47.07 23.42 5.13
CA LYS A 43 -47.94 24.37 5.84
C LYS A 43 -49.19 23.65 6.33
N ILE A 44 -49.34 23.49 7.64
CA ILE A 44 -50.50 22.85 8.27
C ILE A 44 -51.42 23.94 8.83
N ARG A 45 -52.76 23.78 8.61
CA ARG A 45 -53.79 24.63 9.21
C ARG A 45 -54.52 23.93 10.41
N GLU A 46 -54.22 24.29 11.66
CA GLU A 46 -54.60 23.75 13.00
C GLU A 46 -56.05 23.89 13.56
N THR A 47 -56.33 23.10 14.61
CA THR A 47 -56.71 23.63 15.96
C THR A 47 -56.28 22.74 17.17
N ILE A 48 -55.61 23.37 18.16
CA ILE A 48 -55.40 23.19 19.65
C ILE A 48 -54.66 22.02 20.37
N SER A 49 -53.54 22.42 21.03
CA SER A 49 -52.79 22.00 22.26
C SER A 49 -52.00 20.66 22.45
N SER A 50 -50.66 20.82 22.38
CA SER A 50 -49.55 20.06 23.02
C SER A 50 -49.20 18.62 22.61
N ILE A 51 -48.08 18.45 21.87
CA ILE A 51 -47.40 17.15 21.72
C ILE A 51 -45.87 17.26 21.89
N SER A 52 -45.38 16.33 22.72
CA SER A 52 -44.03 15.80 22.84
C SER A 52 -43.85 14.47 22.07
N SER A 53 -42.71 14.34 21.37
CA SER A 53 -42.12 13.16 20.69
C SER A 53 -42.54 12.86 19.23
N ALA A 54 -41.54 12.49 18.43
CA ALA A 54 -41.64 12.06 17.03
C ALA A 54 -40.88 10.73 16.87
N ASN A 55 -41.49 9.73 16.22
CA ASN A 55 -40.87 8.44 15.91
C ASN A 55 -40.64 8.31 14.41
N ILE A 56 -39.42 7.95 14.02
CA ILE A 56 -38.99 7.71 12.64
C ILE A 56 -38.88 6.19 12.44
N SER A 57 -39.39 5.69 11.30
CA SER A 57 -39.25 4.27 10.90
C SER A 57 -39.07 4.19 9.40
N LYS A 58 -38.02 3.49 8.94
CA LYS A 58 -37.63 3.39 7.52
C LYS A 58 -38.42 2.28 6.80
N SER A 59 -38.92 2.59 5.60
CA SER A 59 -39.04 1.61 4.51
C SER A 59 -38.33 2.19 3.28
N SER A 60 -37.83 1.31 2.43
CA SER A 60 -36.64 1.44 1.58
C SER A 60 -36.54 2.57 0.53
N LYS A 61 -37.40 3.59 0.48
CA LYS A 61 -37.21 4.77 -0.40
C LYS A 61 -37.67 6.12 0.14
N ASP A 62 -38.28 6.21 1.34
CA ASP A 62 -38.84 7.47 1.87
C ASP A 62 -38.48 7.69 3.34
N THR A 63 -37.93 8.86 3.67
CA THR A 63 -37.75 9.29 5.08
C THR A 63 -39.05 9.94 5.56
N LYS A 64 -39.86 9.20 6.33
CA LYS A 64 -41.13 9.70 6.88
C LYS A 64 -40.92 10.28 8.29
N ILE A 65 -41.21 11.57 8.46
CA ILE A 65 -41.17 12.24 9.77
C ILE A 65 -42.60 12.38 10.32
N LYS A 66 -42.87 11.76 11.48
CA LYS A 66 -44.18 11.85 12.16
C LYS A 66 -44.14 12.99 13.18
N LEU A 67 -44.73 14.12 12.85
CA LEU A 67 -44.99 15.20 13.81
C LEU A 67 -46.45 15.13 14.23
N LYS A 68 -46.67 14.93 15.52
CA LYS A 68 -47.97 15.19 16.12
C LYS A 68 -47.81 16.64 16.65
N ALA A 69 -48.68 17.55 16.24
CA ALA A 69 -48.73 18.89 16.81
C ALA A 69 -50.17 19.35 16.81
N ASP A 70 -50.61 19.87 17.94
CA ASP A 70 -51.95 20.41 18.03
C ASP A 70 -51.94 21.94 17.84
N LYS A 71 -50.78 22.57 17.53
CA LYS A 71 -50.70 23.98 17.10
C LYS A 71 -50.07 24.24 15.68
N TYR A 72 -50.38 25.38 15.05
CA TYR A 72 -50.01 25.90 13.73
C TYR A 72 -48.54 26.30 13.78
N TYR A 73 -47.66 25.43 13.34
CA TYR A 73 -46.23 25.72 13.33
C TYR A 73 -45.70 25.77 11.90
N LYS A 74 -44.88 26.77 11.59
CA LYS A 74 -43.95 26.65 10.46
C LYS A 74 -42.76 25.84 10.95
N VAL A 75 -42.71 24.58 10.54
CA VAL A 75 -41.59 23.69 10.86
C VAL A 75 -40.61 23.72 9.69
N LEU A 76 -39.38 24.12 9.96
CA LEU A 76 -38.28 24.00 9.01
C LEU A 76 -37.42 22.83 9.46
N VAL A 77 -37.48 21.72 8.72
CA VAL A 77 -36.62 20.57 8.97
C VAL A 77 -35.36 20.75 8.12
N LYS A 78 -34.22 20.97 8.77
CA LYS A 78 -32.91 20.83 8.12
C LYS A 78 -32.46 19.39 8.32
N ILE A 79 -32.42 18.62 7.24
CA ILE A 79 -31.81 17.29 7.26
C ILE A 79 -30.30 17.50 7.13
N PRO A 80 -29.45 16.81 7.91
CA PRO A 80 -28.00 16.93 7.77
C PRO A 80 -27.60 16.61 6.33
N LYS A 81 -26.65 17.39 5.81
CA LYS A 81 -26.08 17.16 4.48
C LYS A 81 -25.29 15.86 4.41
N ASP A 82 -24.86 15.36 5.57
CA ASP A 82 -23.93 14.24 5.67
C ASP A 82 -24.66 12.99 6.23
N PRO A 83 -24.73 11.86 5.49
CA PRO A 83 -25.49 10.67 5.86
C PRO A 83 -24.96 9.91 7.10
N GLY A 84 -23.96 10.44 7.80
CA GLY A 84 -23.36 9.85 9.00
C GLY A 84 -23.89 10.37 10.33
N ASP A 85 -24.52 11.55 10.37
CA ASP A 85 -25.03 12.14 11.62
C ASP A 85 -26.40 11.57 11.96
N ASP A 86 -26.45 10.74 13.01
CA ASP A 86 -27.70 10.26 13.60
C ASP A 86 -28.41 11.34 14.41
N LYS A 87 -27.80 12.51 14.59
CA LYS A 87 -28.37 13.66 15.28
C LYS A 87 -28.61 14.81 14.30
N THR A 88 -29.84 15.31 14.28
CA THR A 88 -30.13 16.58 13.63
C THR A 88 -30.97 17.46 14.54
N THR A 89 -31.11 18.72 14.17
CA THR A 89 -31.91 19.70 14.91
C THR A 89 -33.07 20.14 14.04
N ILE A 90 -34.30 19.83 14.48
CA ILE A 90 -35.51 20.39 13.86
C ILE A 90 -35.69 21.80 14.41
N THR A 91 -35.75 22.80 13.53
CA THR A 91 -36.08 24.16 13.93
C THR A 91 -37.58 24.40 13.76
N VAL A 92 -38.28 24.57 14.87
CA VAL A 92 -39.69 24.97 14.89
C VAL A 92 -39.76 26.48 15.06
N THR A 93 -40.38 27.18 14.11
CA THR A 93 -40.59 28.63 14.23
C THR A 93 -42.07 28.92 14.40
N TYR A 94 -42.41 29.62 15.49
CA TYR A 94 -43.75 30.09 15.79
C TYR A 94 -43.84 31.60 15.58
N ASP A 95 -44.82 32.00 14.76
CA ASP A 95 -45.18 33.39 14.49
C ASP A 95 -44.05 34.32 14.01
N GLY A 96 -43.01 33.72 13.40
CA GLY A 96 -41.82 34.44 12.91
C GLY A 96 -40.94 35.05 14.00
N LYS A 97 -41.25 34.84 15.29
CA LYS A 97 -40.55 35.46 16.44
C LYS A 97 -39.96 34.45 17.41
N PHE A 98 -40.57 33.28 17.57
CA PHE A 98 -40.09 32.26 18.49
C PHE A 98 -39.47 31.08 17.73
N LYS A 99 -38.18 30.83 17.96
CA LYS A 99 -37.43 29.71 17.38
C LYS A 99 -37.15 28.69 18.49
N LYS A 100 -37.56 27.44 18.29
CA LYS A 100 -37.21 26.32 19.17
C LYS A 100 -36.47 25.26 18.37
N GLU A 101 -35.28 24.93 18.83
CA GLU A 101 -34.45 23.86 18.30
C GLU A 101 -34.75 22.57 19.06
N ILE A 102 -35.13 21.52 18.33
CA ILE A 102 -35.46 20.21 18.88
C ILE A 102 -34.40 19.23 18.36
N PRO A 103 -33.48 18.74 19.22
CA PRO A 103 -32.58 17.67 18.82
C PRO A 103 -33.43 16.43 18.55
N VAL A 104 -33.19 15.79 17.42
CA VAL A 104 -33.81 14.51 17.06
C VAL A 104 -32.74 13.52 16.66
N THR A 105 -32.90 12.29 17.13
CA THR A 105 -32.08 11.17 16.69
C THR A 105 -32.79 10.47 15.54
N LEU A 106 -32.12 10.37 14.40
CA LEU A 106 -32.60 9.67 13.22
C LEU A 106 -32.36 8.16 13.41
N THR A 107 -33.43 7.36 13.38
CA THR A 107 -33.35 5.90 13.43
C THR A 107 -33.17 5.33 12.00
N GLY A 108 -32.26 4.35 11.84
CA GLY A 108 -31.98 3.73 10.54
C GLY A 108 -31.05 4.54 9.61
N VAL A 109 -30.33 5.52 10.18
CA VAL A 109 -29.12 6.09 9.57
C VAL A 109 -28.04 5.03 9.69
N GLN A 110 -27.59 4.50 8.55
CA GLN A 110 -26.45 3.59 8.54
C GLN A 110 -25.22 4.43 8.81
N LYS A 111 -24.66 4.26 10.01
CA LYS A 111 -23.48 5.00 10.45
C LYS A 111 -22.31 4.68 9.53
N LYS A 112 -21.50 5.70 9.27
CA LYS A 112 -20.15 5.55 8.71
C LYS A 112 -19.40 4.52 9.57
N LEU A 113 -18.58 3.69 8.94
CA LEU A 113 -17.71 2.78 9.70
C LEU A 113 -16.73 3.62 10.52
N PRO A 114 -16.49 3.32 11.81
CA PRO A 114 -15.33 3.83 12.53
C PRO A 114 -14.05 3.56 11.72
N PRO A 115 -13.03 4.45 11.78
CA PRO A 115 -11.81 4.30 10.97
C PRO A 115 -11.15 2.92 11.09
N GLU A 116 -11.00 2.39 12.30
CA GLU A 116 -10.44 1.05 12.52
C GLU A 116 -11.31 -0.06 11.93
N GLU A 117 -12.64 0.08 11.96
CA GLU A 117 -13.54 -0.89 11.34
C GLU A 117 -13.45 -0.83 9.81
N ALA A 118 -13.31 0.38 9.23
CA ALA A 118 -13.08 0.55 7.79
C ALA A 118 -11.75 -0.08 7.34
N LYS A 119 -10.68 0.15 8.10
CA LYS A 119 -9.37 -0.47 7.86
C LYS A 119 -9.46 -2.00 7.92
N GLN A 120 -10.10 -2.52 8.96
CA GLN A 120 -10.28 -3.96 9.12
C GLN A 120 -11.10 -4.57 7.97
N VAL A 121 -12.17 -3.91 7.53
CA VAL A 121 -12.96 -4.37 6.37
C VAL A 121 -12.10 -4.46 5.13
N MET A 122 -11.26 -3.46 4.83
CA MET A 122 -10.38 -3.50 3.66
C MET A 122 -9.32 -4.60 3.78
N LYS A 123 -8.65 -4.69 4.94
CA LYS A 123 -7.64 -5.72 5.24
C LYS A 123 -8.21 -7.14 5.11
N ASP A 124 -9.40 -7.38 5.66
CA ASP A 124 -10.06 -8.68 5.60
C ASP A 124 -10.46 -9.07 4.18
N LEU A 125 -11.04 -8.13 3.42
CA LEU A 125 -11.48 -8.40 2.05
C LEU A 125 -10.29 -8.70 1.13
N TYR A 126 -9.27 -7.84 1.16
CA TYR A 126 -8.07 -8.02 0.34
C TYR A 126 -7.33 -9.30 0.74
N GLY A 127 -7.04 -9.48 2.04
CA GLY A 127 -6.35 -10.66 2.55
C GLY A 127 -7.10 -11.96 2.26
N SER A 128 -8.44 -11.96 2.32
CA SER A 128 -9.23 -13.16 1.98
C SER A 128 -9.16 -13.51 0.51
N ILE A 129 -9.06 -12.53 -0.39
CA ILE A 129 -8.86 -12.77 -1.82
C ILE A 129 -7.51 -13.44 -2.04
N ILE A 130 -6.42 -12.85 -1.53
CA ILE A 130 -5.07 -13.41 -1.68
C ILE A 130 -4.96 -14.81 -1.08
N LYS A 131 -5.50 -15.00 0.14
CA LYS A 131 -5.53 -16.31 0.79
C LYS A 131 -6.30 -17.35 -0.03
N THR A 132 -7.39 -16.96 -0.70
CA THR A 132 -8.17 -17.86 -1.57
C THR A 132 -7.32 -18.42 -2.71
N TYR A 133 -6.50 -17.59 -3.36
CA TYR A 133 -5.54 -18.06 -4.37
C TYR A 133 -4.51 -19.03 -3.77
N GLN A 134 -3.93 -18.67 -2.63
CA GLN A 134 -2.91 -19.51 -1.99
C GLN A 134 -3.47 -20.88 -1.59
N ASP A 135 -4.62 -20.90 -0.91
CA ASP A 135 -5.26 -22.12 -0.43
C ASP A 135 -5.65 -23.04 -1.60
N LEU A 136 -6.35 -22.52 -2.62
CA LEU A 136 -6.80 -23.32 -3.76
C LEU A 136 -5.63 -23.73 -4.66
N GLY A 137 -4.63 -22.86 -4.82
CA GLY A 137 -3.41 -23.18 -5.56
C GLY A 137 -2.69 -24.38 -4.97
N VAL A 138 -2.60 -24.47 -3.64
CA VAL A 138 -2.03 -25.62 -2.93
C VAL A 138 -2.97 -26.83 -3.02
N GLU A 139 -4.26 -26.66 -2.73
CA GLU A 139 -5.25 -27.75 -2.71
C GLU A 139 -5.35 -28.47 -4.06
N TYR A 140 -5.36 -27.71 -5.14
CA TYR A 140 -5.49 -28.24 -6.50
C TYR A 140 -4.15 -28.41 -7.20
N ASN A 141 -3.02 -28.09 -6.56
CA ASN A 141 -1.67 -28.17 -7.11
C ASN A 141 -1.55 -27.41 -8.45
N TRP A 142 -1.98 -26.14 -8.47
CA TRP A 142 -1.95 -25.32 -9.67
C TRP A 142 -0.53 -24.88 -10.03
N THR A 143 -0.20 -24.95 -11.32
CA THR A 143 1.07 -24.54 -11.93
C THR A 143 0.83 -24.05 -13.36
N LYS A 144 1.64 -23.13 -13.88
CA LYS A 144 1.49 -22.65 -15.28
C LYS A 144 1.45 -23.78 -16.31
N MET A 145 2.37 -24.74 -16.20
CA MET A 145 2.63 -25.70 -17.28
C MET A 145 1.82 -26.99 -17.18
N ASN A 146 1.69 -27.56 -15.98
CA ASN A 146 1.15 -28.92 -15.83
C ASN A 146 -0.32 -28.92 -15.42
N ASN A 147 -0.76 -27.88 -14.71
CA ASN A 147 -2.11 -27.80 -14.16
C ASN A 147 -2.49 -26.33 -13.93
N PRO A 148 -2.82 -25.58 -14.99
CA PRO A 148 -3.14 -24.16 -14.87
C PRO A 148 -4.38 -23.96 -13.96
N PRO A 149 -4.52 -22.78 -13.36
CA PRO A 149 -5.64 -22.49 -12.47
C PRO A 149 -6.98 -22.62 -13.20
N ASP A 150 -7.91 -23.31 -12.56
CA ASP A 150 -9.29 -23.43 -13.05
C ASP A 150 -10.13 -22.30 -12.46
N PHE A 151 -10.44 -21.30 -13.31
CA PHE A 151 -11.22 -20.15 -12.88
C PHE A 151 -12.65 -20.52 -12.47
N ASP A 152 -13.23 -21.61 -12.99
CA ASP A 152 -14.57 -22.04 -12.57
C ASP A 152 -14.59 -22.59 -11.13
N ILE A 153 -13.44 -23.10 -10.66
CA ILE A 153 -13.24 -23.49 -9.26
C ILE A 153 -12.95 -22.25 -8.39
N LEU A 154 -12.09 -21.35 -8.86
CA LEU A 154 -11.64 -20.17 -8.12
C LEU A 154 -12.76 -19.13 -7.92
N ARG A 155 -13.53 -18.87 -8.98
CA ARG A 155 -14.56 -17.81 -9.04
C ARG A 155 -15.60 -17.86 -7.91
N PRO A 156 -16.27 -18.98 -7.59
CA PRO A 156 -17.27 -19.01 -6.53
C PRO A 156 -16.69 -18.67 -5.14
N GLU A 157 -15.43 -19.00 -4.90
CA GLU A 157 -14.73 -18.67 -3.66
C GLU A 157 -14.37 -17.18 -3.60
N LEU A 158 -13.84 -16.62 -4.70
CA LEU A 158 -13.57 -15.17 -4.80
C LEU A 158 -14.83 -14.32 -4.65
N LEU A 159 -15.97 -14.77 -5.18
CA LEU A 159 -17.26 -14.06 -5.06
C LEU A 159 -17.78 -13.96 -3.62
N LYS A 160 -17.15 -14.60 -2.63
CA LYS A 160 -17.45 -14.38 -1.21
C LYS A 160 -16.92 -13.02 -0.73
N TYR A 161 -15.85 -12.53 -1.35
CA TYR A 161 -15.09 -11.35 -0.91
C TYR A 161 -15.04 -10.24 -1.96
N ALA A 162 -15.22 -10.56 -3.24
CA ALA A 162 -15.18 -9.61 -4.34
C ALA A 162 -16.54 -9.48 -5.06
N THR A 163 -16.73 -8.37 -5.77
CA THR A 163 -17.86 -8.18 -6.68
C THR A 163 -17.62 -8.92 -7.99
N PRO A 164 -18.68 -9.27 -8.75
CA PRO A 164 -18.50 -9.91 -10.06
C PRO A 164 -17.64 -9.10 -11.01
N ASN A 165 -17.65 -7.77 -10.92
CA ASN A 165 -16.84 -6.91 -11.78
C ASN A 165 -15.34 -7.11 -11.51
N LEU A 166 -14.94 -7.07 -10.23
CA LEU A 166 -13.54 -7.33 -9.85
C LEU A 166 -13.14 -8.78 -10.12
N THR A 167 -14.03 -9.73 -9.78
CA THR A 167 -13.77 -11.17 -9.97
C THR A 167 -13.58 -11.52 -11.44
N ASP A 168 -14.52 -11.15 -12.30
CA ASP A 168 -14.52 -11.56 -13.70
C ASP A 168 -13.57 -10.72 -14.57
N GLY A 169 -13.04 -9.61 -14.02
CA GLY A 169 -12.02 -8.75 -14.62
C GLY A 169 -10.64 -9.00 -14.02
N THR A 170 -10.16 -8.07 -13.18
CA THR A 170 -8.78 -8.04 -12.64
C THR A 170 -8.36 -9.36 -12.00
N LEU A 171 -9.21 -9.98 -11.17
CA LEU A 171 -8.85 -11.23 -10.49
C LEU A 171 -8.70 -12.39 -11.47
N LYS A 172 -9.52 -12.43 -12.53
CA LYS A 172 -9.36 -13.45 -13.56
C LYS A 172 -8.01 -13.34 -14.26
N THR A 173 -7.59 -12.13 -14.61
CA THR A 173 -6.26 -11.88 -15.20
C THR A 173 -5.15 -12.27 -14.24
N ILE A 174 -5.26 -11.90 -12.96
CA ILE A 174 -4.29 -12.29 -11.93
C ILE A 174 -4.19 -13.81 -11.81
N ALA A 175 -5.29 -14.56 -11.94
CA ALA A 175 -5.23 -16.02 -11.89
C ALA A 175 -4.28 -16.58 -12.96
N ASP A 176 -4.38 -16.08 -14.19
CA ASP A 176 -3.54 -16.52 -15.31
C ASP A 176 -2.04 -16.28 -15.05
N ASP A 177 -1.70 -15.21 -14.34
CA ASP A 177 -0.31 -14.80 -14.07
C ASP A 177 0.24 -15.32 -12.74
N MET A 178 -0.59 -15.52 -11.71
CA MET A 178 -0.15 -15.82 -10.34
C MET A 178 0.61 -17.15 -10.21
N TYR A 179 0.36 -18.10 -11.10
CA TYR A 179 1.04 -19.41 -11.11
C TYR A 179 2.11 -19.52 -12.19
N CYS A 180 2.56 -18.38 -12.73
CA CYS A 180 3.51 -18.30 -13.84
C CYS A 180 4.86 -18.98 -13.59
N GLN A 181 5.22 -19.28 -12.32
CA GLN A 181 6.58 -19.64 -11.88
C GLN A 181 7.61 -18.57 -12.28
N CYS A 182 7.20 -17.31 -12.22
CA CYS A 182 8.03 -16.15 -12.48
C CYS A 182 8.21 -15.36 -11.18
N ASP A 183 9.38 -14.75 -11.03
CA ASP A 183 9.70 -13.88 -9.87
C ASP A 183 9.04 -12.51 -10.07
N PHE A 184 7.71 -12.48 -10.15
CA PHE A 184 6.92 -11.28 -10.37
C PHE A 184 5.71 -11.24 -9.43
N ILE A 185 5.50 -10.07 -8.82
CA ILE A 185 4.37 -9.82 -7.92
C ILE A 185 3.17 -9.33 -8.74
N VAL A 186 2.12 -10.15 -8.83
CA VAL A 186 0.90 -9.86 -9.61
C VAL A 186 -0.17 -9.09 -8.81
N THR A 187 0.03 -8.90 -7.52
CA THR A 187 -0.92 -8.26 -6.60
C THR A 187 -0.21 -7.23 -5.73
N PRO A 188 -0.78 -6.04 -5.47
CA PRO A 188 -0.13 -5.06 -4.62
C PRO A 188 0.27 -5.60 -3.23
N GLY A 189 1.53 -5.38 -2.82
CA GLY A 189 2.07 -5.73 -1.51
C GLY A 189 1.66 -4.75 -0.41
N VAL A 190 0.37 -4.45 -0.29
CA VAL A 190 -0.12 -3.37 0.58
C VAL A 190 -0.11 -3.77 2.05
N ASP A 191 0.50 -2.92 2.88
CA ASP A 191 0.28 -2.89 4.31
C ASP A 191 -0.70 -1.76 4.68
N PHE A 192 -1.90 -2.16 5.10
CA PHE A 192 -2.95 -1.26 5.56
C PHE A 192 -2.61 -0.48 6.83
N ASP A 193 -1.49 -0.77 7.50
CA ASP A 193 -1.00 0.01 8.63
C ASP A 193 -0.16 1.22 8.20
N ILE A 194 0.13 1.38 6.90
CA ILE A 194 0.88 2.51 6.32
C ILE A 194 -0.06 3.49 5.61
N ARG A 195 -0.24 4.69 6.18
CA ARG A 195 -1.08 5.78 5.64
C ARG A 195 -2.46 5.33 5.15
N PHE A 196 -3.20 4.64 6.00
CA PHE A 196 -4.58 4.29 5.68
C PHE A 196 -5.49 5.50 5.73
N ASP A 197 -5.84 6.03 4.56
CA ASP A 197 -6.68 7.21 4.40
C ASP A 197 -8.06 6.85 3.86
N ILE A 198 -9.11 7.39 4.49
CA ILE A 198 -10.49 7.15 4.09
C ILE A 198 -10.99 8.33 3.25
N HIS A 199 -11.23 8.09 1.96
CA HIS A 199 -11.70 9.09 1.00
C HIS A 199 -13.22 9.17 0.93
N GLU A 200 -13.89 8.02 1.03
CA GLU A 200 -15.34 7.94 1.06
C GLU A 200 -15.78 6.90 2.08
N ASN A 201 -16.73 7.24 2.94
CA ASN A 201 -17.28 6.29 3.91
C ASN A 201 -18.78 6.54 4.05
N SER A 202 -19.54 5.68 3.39
CA SER A 202 -21.00 5.70 3.39
C SER A 202 -21.54 4.34 3.82
N ALA A 203 -22.87 4.27 3.92
CA ALA A 203 -23.59 3.07 4.30
C ALA A 203 -23.31 1.84 3.40
N ASN A 204 -22.96 2.07 2.14
CA ASN A 204 -22.86 1.05 1.11
C ASN A 204 -21.61 1.15 0.24
N LYS A 205 -20.74 2.13 0.48
CA LYS A 205 -19.49 2.32 -0.24
C LYS A 205 -18.41 2.82 0.72
N LEU A 206 -17.23 2.21 0.61
CA LEU A 206 -16.01 2.62 1.29
C LEU A 206 -14.92 2.77 0.23
N VAL A 207 -14.27 3.92 0.19
CA VAL A 207 -13.08 4.17 -0.63
C VAL A 207 -11.96 4.57 0.32
N ALA A 208 -10.85 3.86 0.26
CA ALA A 208 -9.69 4.12 1.09
C ALA A 208 -8.41 3.91 0.27
N SER A 209 -7.32 4.51 0.69
CA SER A 209 -5.99 4.24 0.13
C SER A 209 -5.00 3.81 1.19
N SER A 210 -3.93 3.20 0.73
CA SER A 210 -2.73 2.88 1.50
C SER A 210 -1.54 3.00 0.55
N ILE A 211 -0.33 3.04 1.08
CA ILE A 211 0.87 3.02 0.25
C ILE A 211 1.59 1.68 0.35
N GLN A 212 2.24 1.30 -0.74
CA GLN A 212 3.22 0.21 -0.81
C GLN A 212 4.59 0.85 -1.09
N PHE A 213 5.60 0.45 -0.33
CA PHE A 213 6.99 0.82 -0.64
C PHE A 213 7.55 -0.09 -1.72
N GLU A 214 8.54 0.41 -2.46
CA GLU A 214 9.32 -0.42 -3.38
C GLU A 214 9.99 -1.59 -2.65
N ASP A 215 10.02 -2.73 -3.32
CA ASP A 215 10.86 -3.88 -3.03
C ASP A 215 11.63 -4.28 -4.29
N LEU A 216 12.59 -5.22 -4.18
CA LEU A 216 13.41 -5.64 -5.32
C LEU A 216 12.62 -6.31 -6.47
N LEU A 217 11.33 -6.62 -6.26
CA LEU A 217 10.46 -7.24 -7.26
C LEU A 217 9.46 -6.24 -7.87
N THR A 218 9.42 -5.01 -7.36
CA THR A 218 8.55 -3.93 -7.81
C THR A 218 9.40 -2.76 -8.30
N TYR A 219 8.93 -2.04 -9.31
CA TYR A 219 9.74 -1.01 -9.98
C TYR A 219 9.65 0.37 -9.32
N ASN A 220 8.73 0.57 -8.37
CA ASN A 220 8.47 1.80 -7.61
C ASN A 220 7.54 1.49 -6.43
N GLY A 221 7.53 2.36 -5.41
CA GLY A 221 6.40 2.43 -4.47
C GLY A 221 5.14 2.95 -5.17
N GLU A 222 3.97 2.69 -4.59
CA GLU A 222 2.68 3.08 -5.18
C GLU A 222 1.67 3.49 -4.11
N THR A 223 0.74 4.37 -4.47
CA THR A 223 -0.50 4.58 -3.68
C THR A 223 -1.59 3.70 -4.25
N ILE A 224 -2.15 2.82 -3.43
CA ILE A 224 -3.19 1.87 -3.83
C ILE A 224 -4.53 2.32 -3.29
N TYR A 225 -5.48 2.57 -4.20
CA TYR A 225 -6.84 2.93 -3.87
C TYR A 225 -7.73 1.69 -3.92
N PHE A 226 -8.50 1.46 -2.87
CA PHE A 226 -9.45 0.36 -2.75
C PHE A 226 -10.87 0.89 -2.70
N THR A 227 -11.76 0.26 -3.45
CA THR A 227 -13.21 0.49 -3.35
C THR A 227 -13.89 -0.78 -2.86
N ALA A 228 -14.62 -0.69 -1.75
CA ALA A 228 -15.50 -1.74 -1.27
C ALA A 228 -16.96 -1.28 -1.31
N ILE A 229 -17.87 -2.20 -1.66
CA ILE A 229 -19.31 -1.94 -1.69
C ILE A 229 -20.06 -2.94 -0.83
N LYS A 230 -21.14 -2.48 -0.18
CA LYS A 230 -22.00 -3.31 0.65
C LYS A 230 -23.25 -3.74 -0.11
N LYS A 231 -23.39 -5.04 -0.36
CA LYS A 231 -24.60 -5.66 -0.97
C LYS A 231 -25.17 -6.72 -0.03
N ASN A 232 -26.48 -6.67 0.21
CA ASN A 232 -27.18 -7.60 1.12
C ASN A 232 -26.54 -7.68 2.53
N GLY A 233 -26.07 -6.53 3.05
CA GLY A 233 -25.46 -6.44 4.37
C GLY A 233 -24.00 -6.93 4.45
N LYS A 234 -23.42 -7.44 3.36
CA LYS A 234 -22.03 -7.90 3.30
C LYS A 234 -21.18 -6.97 2.46
N TRP A 235 -20.00 -6.63 2.97
CA TRP A 235 -18.99 -5.89 2.21
C TRP A 235 -18.31 -6.80 1.20
N ARG A 236 -17.93 -6.23 0.05
CA ARG A 236 -17.16 -6.88 -1.00
C ARG A 236 -16.23 -5.87 -1.65
N LEU A 237 -15.04 -6.29 -2.00
CA LEU A 237 -14.09 -5.48 -2.75
C LEU A 237 -14.57 -5.37 -4.21
N ASP A 238 -14.61 -4.15 -4.73
CA ASP A 238 -15.19 -3.81 -6.03
C ASP A 238 -14.15 -3.37 -7.06
N SER A 239 -13.09 -2.70 -6.59
CA SER A 239 -11.90 -2.41 -7.38
C SER A 239 -10.71 -2.17 -6.47
N TRP A 240 -9.52 -2.27 -7.06
CA TRP A 240 -8.34 -1.56 -6.59
C TRP A 240 -7.60 -0.98 -7.79
N ASP A 241 -6.91 0.12 -7.58
CA ASP A 241 -6.16 0.85 -8.60
C ASP A 241 -4.85 1.36 -8.01
N SER A 242 -3.75 1.19 -8.75
CA SER A 242 -2.43 1.71 -8.39
C SER A 242 -2.20 3.08 -9.00
N VAL A 243 -1.62 3.99 -8.22
CA VAL A 243 -1.18 5.31 -8.69
C VAL A 243 0.33 5.42 -8.49
N SER A 244 1.03 5.74 -9.57
CA SER A 244 2.47 5.93 -9.58
C SER A 244 2.88 7.17 -8.78
N PRO A 245 4.07 7.19 -8.16
CA PRO A 245 4.64 8.39 -7.53
C PRO A 245 4.81 9.58 -8.47
N ALA A 246 4.87 9.34 -9.79
CA ALA A 246 4.90 10.41 -10.79
C ALA A 246 3.60 11.22 -10.82
N ASP A 247 2.46 10.57 -10.54
CA ASP A 247 1.14 11.20 -10.47
C ASP A 247 0.82 11.66 -9.04
N GLU A 248 1.18 10.85 -8.04
CA GLU A 248 0.94 11.13 -6.62
C GLU A 248 2.19 10.87 -5.77
N ASN A 249 2.97 11.92 -5.55
CA ASN A 249 4.22 11.84 -4.79
C ASN A 249 3.98 11.39 -3.34
N MET A 250 4.68 10.34 -2.93
CA MET A 250 4.53 9.70 -1.63
C MET A 250 5.12 10.53 -0.49
N ASN A 251 6.18 11.31 -0.72
CA ASN A 251 6.84 12.16 0.29
C ASN A 251 7.02 11.43 1.65
N VAL A 252 7.57 10.23 1.63
CA VAL A 252 7.81 9.41 2.81
C VAL A 252 8.88 10.07 3.68
N THR A 253 8.61 10.17 4.98
CA THR A 253 9.61 10.67 5.94
C THR A 253 10.53 9.54 6.38
N TRP A 254 11.78 9.84 6.77
CA TRP A 254 12.68 8.79 7.30
C TRP A 254 12.03 7.98 8.43
N LYS A 255 11.39 8.64 9.40
CA LYS A 255 10.73 7.96 10.54
C LYS A 255 9.61 7.01 10.11
N GLU A 256 8.94 7.34 9.01
CA GLU A 256 7.90 6.49 8.46
C GLU A 256 8.50 5.31 7.70
N TYR A 257 9.51 5.57 6.88
CA TYR A 257 10.25 4.51 6.19
C TYR A 257 10.85 3.52 7.20
N GLU A 258 11.62 4.01 8.19
CA GLU A 258 12.22 3.20 9.27
C GLU A 258 11.20 2.33 10.01
N LYS A 259 9.99 2.84 10.24
CA LYS A 259 8.95 2.12 10.97
C LYS A 259 8.38 0.93 10.18
N TYR A 260 8.29 1.07 8.85
CA TYR A 260 7.51 0.17 8.01
C TYR A 260 8.32 -0.57 6.94
N SER A 261 9.54 -0.14 6.65
CA SER A 261 10.51 -0.99 5.98
C SER A 261 10.73 -2.20 6.88
N HIS A 262 10.47 -3.41 6.39
CA HIS A 262 10.58 -4.66 7.15
C HIS A 262 12.03 -5.00 7.61
N ASN A 263 12.94 -4.03 7.50
CA ASN A 263 14.38 -4.13 7.67
C ASN A 263 14.83 -3.29 8.87
N THR A 264 15.93 -3.68 9.53
CA THR A 264 16.54 -2.87 10.60
C THR A 264 17.39 -1.73 10.02
N ALA A 265 16.82 -1.02 9.05
CA ALA A 265 17.48 0.03 8.30
C ALA A 265 17.97 1.14 9.24
N LYS A 266 19.21 1.59 9.03
CA LYS A 266 19.77 2.74 9.74
C LYS A 266 20.06 3.84 8.74
N LEU A 267 19.61 5.06 9.05
CA LEU A 267 19.96 6.24 8.28
C LEU A 267 21.45 6.53 8.45
N ILE A 268 22.14 6.60 7.32
CA ILE A 268 23.53 7.01 7.19
C ILE A 268 23.58 8.50 6.85
N ASN A 269 22.83 8.92 5.83
CA ASN A 269 22.86 10.30 5.33
C ASN A 269 21.54 10.71 4.65
N GLU A 270 21.33 12.01 4.50
CA GLU A 270 20.28 12.58 3.63
C GLU A 270 20.93 13.44 2.55
N VAL A 271 20.59 13.18 1.30
CA VAL A 271 21.13 13.91 0.15
C VAL A 271 20.02 14.41 -0.77
N MET A 272 20.39 15.30 -1.69
CA MET A 272 19.52 15.80 -2.74
C MET A 272 20.08 15.38 -4.10
N ASP A 273 19.30 14.64 -4.88
CA ASP A 273 19.63 14.29 -6.26
C ASP A 273 18.59 14.85 -7.23
N GLY A 274 19.01 15.69 -8.17
CA GLY A 274 18.08 16.34 -9.11
C GLY A 274 16.96 17.14 -8.44
N GLY A 275 17.10 17.56 -7.18
CA GLY A 275 16.05 18.21 -6.39
C GLY A 275 15.09 17.26 -5.67
N ARG A 276 15.30 15.95 -5.77
CA ARG A 276 14.60 14.90 -5.01
C ARG A 276 15.40 14.55 -3.76
N LYS A 277 14.72 14.29 -2.64
CA LYS A 277 15.38 13.86 -1.40
C LYS A 277 15.65 12.36 -1.43
N VAL A 278 16.84 11.95 -1.03
CA VAL A 278 17.25 10.54 -0.91
C VAL A 278 17.73 10.25 0.51
N TYR A 279 17.26 9.15 1.09
CA TYR A 279 17.77 8.59 2.33
C TYR A 279 18.83 7.55 2.00
N ILE A 280 20.05 7.73 2.50
CA ILE A 280 21.11 6.74 2.39
C ILE A 280 21.06 5.87 3.63
N ILE A 281 20.94 4.56 3.45
CA ILE A 281 20.67 3.63 4.54
C ILE A 281 21.59 2.42 4.47
N SER A 282 21.96 1.87 5.63
CA SER A 282 22.54 0.52 5.73
C SER A 282 21.44 -0.46 6.10
N ASP A 283 21.36 -1.58 5.39
CA ASP A 283 20.51 -2.70 5.77
C ASP A 283 21.33 -3.86 6.37
N SER A 284 20.83 -4.40 7.48
CA SER A 284 21.28 -5.63 8.11
C SER A 284 21.03 -6.91 7.29
N SER A 285 20.19 -6.85 6.24
CA SER A 285 19.79 -8.01 5.42
C SER A 285 20.88 -8.54 4.50
N GLY A 286 22.02 -7.86 4.40
CA GLY A 286 23.17 -8.26 3.58
C GLY A 286 23.25 -7.57 2.21
N ILE A 287 22.27 -6.72 1.86
CA ILE A 287 22.27 -5.95 0.59
C ILE A 287 23.27 -4.78 0.63
N GLY A 288 23.73 -4.37 1.82
CA GLY A 288 24.75 -3.31 1.99
C GLY A 288 24.14 -1.92 2.18
N ILE A 289 24.77 -0.91 1.58
CA ILE A 289 24.34 0.49 1.61
C ILE A 289 23.49 0.77 0.37
N GLN A 290 22.31 1.37 0.54
CA GLN A 290 21.42 1.73 -0.56
C GLN A 290 20.84 3.14 -0.35
N GLY A 291 20.40 3.76 -1.45
CA GLY A 291 19.61 4.99 -1.44
C GLY A 291 18.13 4.68 -1.56
N VAL A 292 17.29 5.51 -0.93
CA VAL A 292 15.82 5.42 -1.05
C VAL A 292 15.28 6.81 -1.31
N TYR A 293 14.64 7.00 -2.45
CA TYR A 293 13.98 8.27 -2.76
C TYR A 293 12.77 8.51 -1.87
N ALA A 294 12.68 9.68 -1.25
CA ALA A 294 11.57 10.03 -0.37
C ALA A 294 10.24 10.17 -1.13
N ASP A 295 10.27 10.55 -2.40
CA ASP A 295 9.08 10.83 -3.19
C ASP A 295 8.42 9.59 -3.81
N SER A 296 9.21 8.56 -4.11
CA SER A 296 8.74 7.33 -4.79
C SER A 296 9.08 6.03 -4.06
N THR A 297 9.91 6.10 -3.03
CA THR A 297 10.57 4.95 -2.38
C THR A 297 11.48 4.14 -3.30
N GLU A 298 11.84 4.70 -4.46
CA GLU A 298 12.76 4.11 -5.44
C GLU A 298 14.12 3.77 -4.82
N ILE A 299 14.59 2.55 -5.06
CA ILE A 299 15.85 2.03 -4.50
C ILE A 299 17.01 2.33 -5.45
N VAL A 300 18.07 2.93 -4.91
CA VAL A 300 19.37 3.13 -5.57
C VAL A 300 20.36 2.14 -4.97
N LEU A 301 20.69 1.09 -5.70
CA LEU A 301 21.66 0.09 -5.27
C LEU A 301 23.10 0.62 -5.39
N ASP A 302 23.42 1.27 -6.51
CA ASP A 302 24.73 1.85 -6.76
C ASP A 302 24.81 3.28 -6.18
N VAL A 303 24.93 3.38 -4.86
CA VAL A 303 24.99 4.67 -4.17
C VAL A 303 26.27 5.43 -4.55
N PRO A 304 26.18 6.64 -5.14
CA PRO A 304 27.35 7.46 -5.44
C PRO A 304 28.18 7.75 -4.18
N ASN A 305 29.51 7.65 -4.31
CA ASN A 305 30.43 7.78 -3.17
C ASN A 305 30.31 9.15 -2.48
N GLU A 306 30.01 10.21 -3.25
CA GLU A 306 29.76 11.55 -2.72
C GLU A 306 28.49 11.66 -1.84
N TRP A 307 27.58 10.69 -1.91
CA TRP A 307 26.40 10.61 -1.03
C TRP A 307 26.73 9.98 0.33
N LEU A 308 27.87 9.29 0.42
CA LEU A 308 28.31 8.60 1.64
C LEU A 308 29.08 9.57 2.57
N PRO A 309 28.87 9.50 3.90
CA PRO A 309 29.75 10.15 4.86
C PRO A 309 31.19 9.61 4.74
N PRO A 310 32.23 10.39 5.12
CA PRO A 310 33.63 10.00 4.93
C PRO A 310 34.01 8.62 5.48
N GLU A 311 33.40 8.19 6.58
CA GLU A 311 33.63 6.86 7.19
C GLU A 311 33.03 5.69 6.40
N TYR A 312 32.10 5.97 5.48
CA TYR A 312 31.49 5.01 4.55
C TYR A 312 31.99 5.21 3.12
N GLN A 313 32.74 6.28 2.85
CA GLN A 313 33.30 6.50 1.53
C GLN A 313 34.28 5.40 1.22
N GLN A 314 34.05 4.73 0.10
CA GLN A 314 35.03 3.80 -0.43
C GLN A 314 36.28 4.60 -0.76
N SER A 315 37.38 4.24 -0.10
CA SER A 315 38.70 4.71 -0.51
C SER A 315 38.97 4.07 -1.86
N SER A 316 39.02 4.88 -2.92
CA SER A 316 39.50 4.38 -4.21
C SER A 316 40.96 3.99 -4.02
N VAL A 317 41.23 2.70 -3.87
CA VAL A 317 42.59 2.20 -4.04
C VAL A 317 42.86 2.33 -5.54
N SER A 318 43.83 3.18 -5.87
CA SER A 318 44.22 3.47 -7.24
C SER A 318 45.66 3.00 -7.45
N GLY A 319 45.94 2.40 -8.59
CA GLY A 319 47.29 1.92 -8.92
C GLY A 319 47.50 0.45 -8.57
N LEU A 320 46.41 -0.32 -8.47
CA LEU A 320 46.48 -1.77 -8.30
C LEU A 320 46.95 -2.49 -9.58
N ASN A 321 46.67 -1.93 -10.76
CA ASN A 321 47.11 -2.52 -12.03
C ASN A 321 48.62 -2.85 -12.04
N GLY A 322 48.94 -4.08 -12.44
CA GLY A 322 50.30 -4.60 -12.56
C GLY A 322 50.44 -6.01 -12.02
N ASP A 323 51.67 -6.52 -12.09
CA ASP A 323 52.05 -7.84 -11.62
C ASP A 323 52.67 -7.74 -10.21
N TRP A 324 52.36 -8.72 -9.38
CA TRP A 324 52.70 -8.76 -7.97
C TRP A 324 53.28 -10.13 -7.60
N LEU A 325 54.38 -10.15 -6.87
CA LEU A 325 55.13 -11.36 -6.52
C LEU A 325 55.01 -11.69 -5.02
N ILE A 326 54.69 -12.95 -4.72
CA ILE A 326 54.57 -13.45 -3.35
C ILE A 326 55.93 -13.44 -2.62
N GLN A 327 55.95 -13.03 -1.35
CA GLN A 327 57.19 -12.83 -0.59
C GLN A 327 57.65 -14.03 0.27
N GLU A 328 56.84 -15.08 0.39
CA GLU A 328 57.00 -16.12 1.44
C GLU A 328 57.79 -17.37 1.02
N GLY A 329 58.75 -17.25 0.10
CA GLY A 329 59.55 -18.41 -0.35
C GLY A 329 58.75 -19.44 -1.17
N LYS A 330 57.57 -19.03 -1.66
CA LYS A 330 56.79 -19.68 -2.72
C LYS A 330 57.07 -18.99 -4.05
N THR A 331 56.79 -19.68 -5.14
CA THR A 331 56.71 -19.11 -6.49
C THR A 331 55.23 -18.84 -6.77
N GLY A 332 54.87 -17.56 -6.92
CA GLY A 332 53.50 -17.16 -7.16
C GLY A 332 53.39 -15.72 -7.60
N GLU A 333 52.45 -15.48 -8.50
CA GLU A 333 52.20 -14.22 -9.19
C GLU A 333 50.72 -13.87 -9.07
N LEU A 334 50.43 -12.61 -8.81
CA LEU A 334 49.11 -12.00 -8.89
C LEU A 334 49.19 -10.92 -9.97
N SER A 335 48.41 -11.05 -11.02
CA SER A 335 48.22 -9.99 -12.01
C SER A 335 46.90 -9.31 -11.77
N ILE A 336 46.91 -7.98 -11.61
CA ILE A 336 45.72 -7.14 -11.50
C ILE A 336 45.58 -6.31 -12.78
N SER A 337 44.38 -6.31 -13.37
CA SER A 337 44.05 -5.55 -14.58
C SER A 337 42.65 -4.94 -14.50
N ASN A 338 42.32 -4.07 -15.46
CA ASN A 338 41.00 -3.44 -15.61
C ASN A 338 40.47 -2.76 -14.33
N GLU A 339 41.36 -2.21 -13.50
CA GLU A 339 40.98 -1.48 -12.29
C GLU A 339 40.07 -0.28 -12.60
N THR A 340 38.90 -0.23 -11.94
CA THR A 340 37.90 0.85 -12.07
C THR A 340 37.74 1.69 -10.79
N GLY A 341 38.52 1.38 -9.74
CA GLY A 341 38.37 1.96 -8.40
C GLY A 341 37.24 1.34 -7.56
N GLN A 342 36.31 0.62 -8.19
CA GLN A 342 35.27 -0.20 -7.55
C GLN A 342 35.48 -1.70 -7.75
N SER A 343 36.24 -2.07 -8.78
CA SER A 343 36.57 -3.45 -9.09
C SER A 343 37.91 -3.55 -9.81
N PHE A 344 38.41 -4.77 -9.91
CA PHE A 344 39.51 -5.13 -10.79
C PHE A 344 39.38 -6.59 -11.21
N ASP A 345 39.94 -6.92 -12.38
CA ASP A 345 40.14 -8.29 -12.80
C ASP A 345 41.47 -8.79 -12.26
N PHE A 346 41.53 -10.04 -11.84
CA PHE A 346 42.75 -10.64 -11.33
C PHE A 346 42.98 -12.04 -11.91
N THR A 347 44.25 -12.43 -11.90
CA THR A 347 44.71 -13.81 -12.08
C THR A 347 45.75 -14.08 -11.01
N ILE A 348 45.60 -15.17 -10.27
CA ILE A 348 46.59 -15.67 -9.31
C ILE A 348 47.11 -17.00 -9.83
N HIS A 349 48.43 -17.09 -9.98
CA HIS A 349 49.15 -18.32 -10.28
C HIS A 349 50.08 -18.66 -9.12
N VAL A 350 50.07 -19.91 -8.65
CA VAL A 350 51.01 -20.40 -7.64
C VAL A 350 51.56 -21.76 -8.05
N GLU A 351 52.86 -21.97 -7.83
CA GLU A 351 53.50 -23.26 -8.07
C GLU A 351 54.46 -23.61 -6.92
N GLY A 352 54.55 -24.89 -6.56
CA GLY A 352 55.43 -25.34 -5.48
C GLY A 352 55.32 -26.82 -5.19
N GLY A 353 56.45 -27.49 -4.95
CA GLY A 353 56.47 -28.90 -4.54
C GLY A 353 55.88 -29.89 -5.57
N GLY A 354 55.78 -29.50 -6.84
CA GLY A 354 55.12 -30.29 -7.90
C GLY A 354 53.61 -30.08 -8.00
N HIS A 355 53.06 -29.09 -7.29
CA HIS A 355 51.68 -28.66 -7.35
C HIS A 355 51.56 -27.29 -8.02
N VAL A 356 50.44 -27.07 -8.70
CA VAL A 356 50.10 -25.81 -9.41
C VAL A 356 48.68 -25.42 -9.02
N GLY A 357 48.43 -24.12 -8.92
CA GLY A 357 47.12 -23.53 -8.66
C GLY A 357 46.92 -22.27 -9.50
N ASP A 358 45.72 -22.13 -10.04
CA ASP A 358 45.33 -21.03 -10.93
C ASP A 358 43.90 -20.61 -10.59
N ILE A 359 43.69 -19.32 -10.38
CA ILE A 359 42.36 -18.74 -10.19
C ILE A 359 42.30 -17.35 -10.83
N GLU A 360 41.19 -17.04 -11.47
CA GLU A 360 40.94 -15.74 -12.09
C GLU A 360 39.51 -15.29 -11.81
N GLY A 361 39.28 -13.99 -11.85
CA GLY A 361 37.96 -13.43 -11.64
C GLY A 361 37.95 -11.91 -11.55
N THR A 362 36.78 -11.37 -11.23
CA THR A 362 36.61 -9.94 -10.96
C THR A 362 36.30 -9.75 -9.48
N SER A 363 37.14 -8.99 -8.79
CA SER A 363 36.97 -8.65 -7.39
C SER A 363 36.25 -7.31 -7.23
N THR A 364 35.42 -7.19 -6.21
CA THR A 364 34.76 -5.93 -5.84
C THR A 364 35.52 -5.28 -4.69
N ILE A 365 35.94 -4.03 -4.86
CA ILE A 365 36.68 -3.24 -3.86
C ILE A 365 35.68 -2.66 -2.84
N ASP A 366 35.97 -2.85 -1.55
CA ASP A 366 35.33 -2.19 -0.43
C ASP A 366 36.40 -1.60 0.50
N GLY A 367 36.61 -0.27 0.37
CA GLY A 367 37.64 0.45 1.12
C GLY A 367 39.05 -0.06 0.82
N SER A 368 39.76 -0.53 1.86
CA SER A 368 41.10 -1.12 1.74
C SER A 368 41.07 -2.63 1.52
N THR A 369 39.93 -3.19 1.13
CA THR A 369 39.77 -4.63 0.87
C THR A 369 39.08 -4.87 -0.46
N ALA A 370 39.18 -6.08 -1.00
CA ALA A 370 38.33 -6.53 -2.08
C ALA A 370 37.96 -7.99 -1.89
N VAL A 371 36.80 -8.39 -2.41
CA VAL A 371 36.31 -9.76 -2.29
C VAL A 371 35.93 -10.30 -3.66
N PHE A 372 36.37 -11.52 -3.91
CA PHE A 372 35.90 -12.37 -5.00
C PHE A 372 35.24 -13.61 -4.41
N GLN A 373 34.12 -14.03 -4.99
CA GLN A 373 33.47 -15.30 -4.67
C GLN A 373 33.00 -15.98 -5.96
N ASP A 374 33.33 -17.25 -6.12
CA ASP A 374 32.90 -18.05 -7.27
C ASP A 374 31.64 -18.90 -6.99
N GLU A 375 31.26 -19.69 -7.99
CA GLU A 375 30.11 -20.61 -7.98
C GLU A 375 30.27 -21.85 -7.09
N VAL A 376 31.50 -22.22 -6.71
CA VAL A 376 31.77 -23.35 -5.80
C VAL A 376 31.96 -22.90 -4.35
N GLY A 377 31.91 -21.59 -4.09
CA GLY A 377 32.03 -20.99 -2.76
C GLY A 377 33.47 -20.63 -2.38
N CYS A 378 34.44 -20.73 -3.29
CA CYS A 378 35.78 -20.20 -3.05
C CYS A 378 35.70 -18.68 -2.92
N THR A 379 36.20 -18.16 -1.80
CA THR A 379 36.29 -16.74 -1.54
C THR A 379 37.74 -16.30 -1.45
N ILE A 380 38.12 -15.27 -2.20
CA ILE A 380 39.43 -14.62 -2.10
C ILE A 380 39.24 -13.22 -1.53
N ASN A 381 39.88 -12.96 -0.40
CA ASN A 381 39.91 -11.65 0.24
C ASN A 381 41.26 -10.98 -0.02
N PHE A 382 41.21 -9.81 -0.65
CA PHE A 382 42.35 -8.94 -0.87
C PHE A 382 42.36 -7.86 0.21
N SER A 383 43.52 -7.54 0.77
CA SER A 383 43.73 -6.41 1.67
C SER A 383 44.91 -5.57 1.17
N PHE A 384 44.71 -4.27 1.04
CA PHE A 384 45.66 -3.35 0.45
C PHE A 384 46.37 -2.52 1.52
N ASP A 385 47.70 -2.55 1.56
CA ASP A 385 48.54 -1.70 2.42
C ASP A 385 49.62 -0.99 1.59
N GLY A 386 49.17 -0.09 0.71
CA GLY A 386 50.06 0.71 -0.14
C GLY A 386 50.75 -0.13 -1.23
N GLU A 387 51.97 -0.59 -0.97
CA GLU A 387 52.80 -1.36 -1.93
C GLU A 387 52.66 -2.89 -1.76
N GLU A 388 51.76 -3.34 -0.88
CA GLU A 388 51.53 -4.75 -0.59
C GLU A 388 50.05 -5.12 -0.73
N VAL A 389 49.79 -6.31 -1.29
CA VAL A 389 48.48 -6.96 -1.34
C VAL A 389 48.55 -8.23 -0.52
N SER A 390 47.76 -8.32 0.55
CA SER A 390 47.58 -9.57 1.29
C SER A 390 46.38 -10.32 0.73
N ILE A 391 46.57 -11.60 0.39
CA ILE A 391 45.51 -12.50 -0.04
C ILE A 391 45.22 -13.51 1.08
N ALA A 392 43.93 -13.74 1.33
CA ALA A 392 43.43 -14.83 2.16
C ALA A 392 42.29 -15.58 1.45
N GLU A 393 42.42 -16.89 1.32
CA GLU A 393 41.44 -17.76 0.68
C GLU A 393 40.52 -18.49 1.69
N SER A 394 39.35 -18.94 1.23
CA SER A 394 38.51 -19.88 1.96
C SER A 394 38.90 -21.35 1.68
N TYR A 395 38.44 -22.28 2.51
CA TYR A 395 38.76 -23.70 2.35
C TYR A 395 38.28 -24.29 1.02
N GLU A 396 37.19 -23.76 0.48
CA GLU A 396 36.59 -24.14 -0.80
C GLU A 396 37.54 -23.84 -1.99
N CYS A 397 38.50 -22.94 -1.83
CA CYS A 397 39.51 -22.62 -2.85
C CYS A 397 40.48 -23.77 -3.15
N THR A 398 40.51 -24.81 -2.30
CA THR A 398 41.22 -26.08 -2.58
C THR A 398 40.77 -26.77 -3.87
N TYR A 399 39.65 -26.36 -4.46
CA TYR A 399 39.24 -26.79 -5.80
C TYR A 399 40.19 -26.29 -6.91
N TRP A 400 40.82 -25.13 -6.72
CA TRP A 400 41.59 -24.40 -7.72
C TRP A 400 43.11 -24.60 -7.61
N HIS A 401 43.58 -25.37 -6.63
CA HIS A 401 45.00 -25.63 -6.45
C HIS A 401 45.28 -27.03 -5.87
N GLY A 402 46.50 -27.52 -6.07
CA GLY A 402 46.93 -28.83 -5.56
C GLY A 402 47.08 -28.91 -4.03
N MET A 403 47.12 -30.15 -3.52
CA MET A 403 47.38 -30.44 -2.11
C MET A 403 48.78 -29.92 -1.73
N ALA A 404 48.87 -29.03 -0.73
CA ALA A 404 50.09 -28.38 -0.20
C ALA A 404 50.53 -27.05 -0.83
N ILE A 405 49.70 -26.43 -1.65
CA ILE A 405 49.80 -25.01 -2.04
C ILE A 405 48.50 -24.29 -1.66
N ASN A 406 48.52 -22.96 -1.67
CA ASN A 406 47.38 -22.07 -1.46
C ASN A 406 47.70 -20.69 -2.06
N PHE A 407 46.67 -19.86 -2.24
CA PHE A 407 46.81 -18.47 -2.70
C PHE A 407 47.17 -17.51 -1.56
N ASP A 408 47.12 -17.96 -0.31
CA ASP A 408 47.47 -17.14 0.85
C ASP A 408 48.91 -16.60 0.78
N GLY A 409 49.04 -15.30 1.04
CA GLY A 409 50.32 -14.65 1.22
C GLY A 409 50.29 -13.15 1.01
N MET A 410 51.45 -12.53 1.21
CA MET A 410 51.69 -11.13 0.88
C MET A 410 52.41 -11.03 -0.46
N TYR A 411 51.84 -10.24 -1.36
CA TYR A 411 52.31 -9.97 -2.70
C TYR A 411 52.83 -8.54 -2.78
N LYS A 412 54.00 -8.34 -3.38
CA LYS A 412 54.59 -7.02 -3.63
C LYS A 412 54.63 -6.72 -5.11
N LYS A 413 54.38 -5.48 -5.47
CA LYS A 413 54.43 -5.04 -6.86
C LYS A 413 55.83 -5.24 -7.43
N GLU A 414 55.91 -5.73 -8.66
CA GLU A 414 57.17 -5.91 -9.40
C GLU A 414 57.80 -4.58 -9.86
#